data_AF-U3U308-F1
#
_entry.id   AF-U3U308-F1
#
_cell.length_a   1.000
_cell.length_b   1.000
_cell.length_c   1.000
_cell.angle_alpha   90.00
_cell.angle_beta   90.00
_cell.angle_gamma   90.00
#
_symmetry.space_group_name_H-M   'P 1'
#
loop_
_entity.id
_entity.type
_entity.pdbx_description
1 polymer ?
#
loop_
_entity_poly.entity_id
_entity_poly.type
_entity_poly.pdbx_seq_one_letter_code
_entity_poly.pdbx_strand_id
1 'polypeptide(L)'
;MAQREAMGSALPIIATGHLTTVGVSKSDSVRDIYIGTLDAFPAQAFPPADYIALGDIHRAQRIADSDHIRYSGSPIALSFDELGREKSVFLLEFSTRLECVTPLVIPSFQPMQMLKGAMAEIEQQLTAFHAYEGDLPVWLDIEITTQEYLSDLQRRIE
;
A
#
# COMPACT_ATOMS: atom_id res chain seq x y z
N MET A 1 -21.86 -20.25 -9.21
CA MET A 1 -21.51 -21.46 -9.97
C MET A 1 -22.70 -21.99 -10.80
N ALA A 2 -23.89 -22.18 -10.22
CA ALA A 2 -25.08 -22.66 -10.97
C ALA A 2 -25.45 -21.84 -12.23
N GLN A 3 -25.30 -20.50 -12.20
CA GLN A 3 -25.54 -19.67 -13.40
C GLN A 3 -24.49 -19.85 -14.50
N ARG A 4 -23.23 -20.14 -14.15
CA ARG A 4 -22.15 -20.39 -15.10
C ARG A 4 -22.37 -21.72 -15.84
N GLU A 5 -22.85 -22.73 -15.14
CA GLU A 5 -23.29 -24.01 -15.74
C GLU A 5 -24.50 -23.81 -16.65
N ALA A 6 -25.47 -22.99 -16.25
CA ALA A 6 -26.65 -22.68 -17.08
C ALA A 6 -26.32 -21.88 -18.36
N MET A 7 -25.27 -21.08 -18.35
CA MET A 7 -24.85 -20.26 -19.50
C MET A 7 -23.93 -21.00 -20.49
N GLY A 8 -23.54 -22.24 -20.21
CA GLY A 8 -22.74 -23.08 -21.12
C GLY A 8 -21.38 -22.50 -21.54
N SER A 9 -20.86 -21.52 -20.80
CA SER A 9 -19.64 -20.78 -21.12
C SER A 9 -18.66 -20.74 -19.95
N ALA A 10 -17.38 -20.91 -20.25
CA ALA A 10 -16.30 -20.84 -19.27
C ALA A 10 -15.96 -19.37 -18.95
N LEU A 11 -16.87 -18.68 -18.27
CA LEU A 11 -16.68 -17.28 -17.88
C LEU A 11 -15.89 -17.20 -16.55
N PRO A 12 -14.86 -16.34 -16.48
CA PRO A 12 -14.13 -16.13 -15.24
C PRO A 12 -15.01 -15.42 -14.20
N ILE A 13 -14.88 -15.83 -12.94
CA ILE A 13 -15.54 -15.21 -11.79
C ILE A 13 -14.53 -14.33 -11.07
N ILE A 14 -14.82 -13.04 -10.99
CA ILE A 14 -14.05 -12.08 -10.20
C ILE A 14 -14.86 -11.74 -8.95
N ALA A 15 -14.29 -11.99 -7.78
CA ALA A 15 -14.82 -11.51 -6.51
C ALA A 15 -14.11 -10.22 -6.11
N THR A 16 -14.82 -9.37 -5.36
CA THR A 16 -14.24 -8.17 -4.77
C THR A 16 -14.49 -8.16 -3.27
N GLY A 17 -13.66 -7.44 -2.53
CA GLY A 17 -13.81 -7.28 -1.09
C GLY A 17 -13.04 -6.07 -0.58
N HIS A 18 -13.53 -5.48 0.50
CA HIS A 18 -12.84 -4.38 1.18
C HIS A 18 -12.77 -4.72 2.67
N LEU A 19 -11.65 -5.33 3.06
CA LEU A 19 -11.43 -5.87 4.40
C LEU A 19 -9.94 -6.15 4.61
N THR A 20 -9.54 -6.32 5.87
CA THR A 20 -8.19 -6.75 6.27
C THR A 20 -8.13 -8.28 6.38
N THR A 21 -7.12 -8.91 5.78
CA THR A 21 -6.86 -10.37 5.87
C THR A 21 -5.71 -10.69 6.83
N VAL A 22 -5.61 -11.94 7.28
CA VAL A 22 -4.54 -12.39 8.18
C VAL A 22 -3.19 -12.32 7.47
N GLY A 23 -2.17 -11.81 8.16
CA GLY A 23 -0.79 -11.80 7.66
C GLY A 23 -0.45 -10.65 6.71
N VAL A 24 -1.32 -9.63 6.59
CA VAL A 24 -1.04 -8.45 5.76
C VAL A 24 -0.10 -7.46 6.43
N SER A 25 0.72 -6.81 5.60
CA SER A 25 1.46 -5.62 6.00
C SER A 25 0.55 -4.39 5.87
N LYS A 26 0.11 -3.83 7.00
CA LYS A 26 -0.64 -2.57 7.07
C LYS A 26 0.30 -1.35 6.93
N SER A 27 -0.25 -0.21 6.53
CA SER A 27 0.38 1.11 6.67
C SER A 27 -0.36 1.95 7.71
N ASP A 28 0.27 3.02 8.18
CA ASP A 28 -0.29 3.90 9.23
C ASP A 28 -1.59 4.59 8.80
N SER A 29 -1.80 4.74 7.49
CA SER A 29 -3.04 5.30 6.93
C SER A 29 -4.20 4.31 6.88
N VAL A 30 -3.97 3.01 7.11
CA VAL A 30 -5.04 2.00 7.22
C VAL A 30 -5.67 2.12 8.61
N ARG A 31 -6.97 2.42 8.65
CA ARG A 31 -7.73 2.47 9.92
C ARG A 31 -8.19 1.07 10.31
N ASP A 32 -8.19 0.76 11.59
CA ASP A 32 -8.74 -0.51 12.07
C ASP A 32 -10.27 -0.52 11.92
N ILE A 33 -10.76 -1.35 11.00
CA ILE A 33 -12.18 -1.47 10.63
C ILE A 33 -13.00 -2.40 11.54
N TYR A 34 -12.36 -3.25 12.35
CA TYR A 34 -13.01 -4.23 13.20
C TYR A 34 -12.55 -4.14 14.66
N ILE A 35 -12.82 -3.01 15.31
CA ILE A 35 -12.53 -2.87 16.74
C ILE A 35 -13.49 -3.77 17.53
N GLY A 36 -12.98 -4.88 18.07
CA GLY A 36 -13.66 -5.73 19.07
C GLY A 36 -14.47 -6.92 18.54
N THR A 37 -14.40 -7.26 17.25
CA THR A 37 -15.16 -8.42 16.69
C THR A 37 -14.32 -9.39 15.85
N LEU A 38 -13.43 -8.91 14.98
CA LEU A 38 -12.59 -9.79 14.15
C LEU A 38 -11.32 -9.05 13.68
N ASP A 39 -10.15 -9.38 14.23
CA ASP A 39 -8.92 -8.62 13.91
C ASP A 39 -8.49 -8.77 12.44
N ALA A 40 -8.78 -9.91 11.79
CA ALA A 40 -8.46 -10.18 10.39
C ALA A 40 -9.24 -11.37 9.81
N PHE A 41 -9.55 -11.32 8.51
CA PHE A 41 -10.24 -12.40 7.79
C PHE A 41 -9.25 -13.48 7.28
N PRO A 42 -9.49 -14.78 7.52
CA PRO A 42 -8.63 -15.83 7.02
C PRO A 42 -8.78 -16.01 5.51
N ALA A 43 -7.68 -15.94 4.76
CA ALA A 43 -7.70 -16.04 3.30
C ALA A 43 -8.30 -17.36 2.78
N GLN A 44 -8.22 -18.45 3.55
CA GLN A 44 -8.80 -19.75 3.18
C GLN A 44 -10.33 -19.75 3.18
N ALA A 45 -10.97 -18.74 3.79
CA ALA A 45 -12.43 -18.62 3.80
C ALA A 45 -12.99 -17.94 2.55
N PHE A 46 -12.14 -17.45 1.64
CA PHE A 46 -12.61 -16.92 0.37
C PHE A 46 -13.15 -18.04 -0.54
N PRO A 47 -14.19 -17.75 -1.35
CA PRO A 47 -14.70 -18.71 -2.32
C PRO A 47 -13.68 -18.94 -3.45
N PRO A 48 -13.76 -20.08 -4.15
CA PRO A 48 -12.88 -20.39 -5.29
C PRO A 48 -13.29 -19.58 -6.54
N ALA A 49 -12.98 -18.28 -6.54
CA ALA A 49 -13.11 -17.40 -7.68
C ALA A 49 -11.83 -17.42 -8.53
N ASP A 50 -11.94 -17.10 -9.83
CA ASP A 50 -10.79 -17.05 -10.75
C ASP A 50 -9.85 -15.86 -10.41
N TYR A 51 -10.39 -14.81 -9.80
CA TYR A 51 -9.62 -13.71 -9.18
C TYR A 51 -10.40 -13.06 -8.04
N ILE A 52 -9.68 -12.58 -7.01
CA ILE A 52 -10.21 -11.86 -5.86
C ILE A 52 -9.45 -10.55 -5.71
N ALA A 53 -10.13 -9.44 -6.04
CA ALA A 53 -9.61 -8.10 -5.92
C ALA A 53 -9.96 -7.50 -4.56
N LEU A 54 -8.96 -7.35 -3.69
CA LEU A 54 -9.12 -6.78 -2.36
C LEU A 54 -8.68 -5.31 -2.30
N GLY A 55 -9.39 -4.52 -1.51
CA GLY A 55 -8.99 -3.18 -1.05
C GLY A 55 -9.03 -3.10 0.47
N ASP A 56 -8.68 -1.94 1.04
CA ASP A 56 -8.47 -1.60 2.48
C ASP A 56 -6.98 -1.43 2.79
N ILE A 57 -6.14 -2.34 2.30
CA ILE A 57 -4.69 -2.26 2.47
C ILE A 57 -4.04 -1.45 1.35
N HIS A 58 -3.27 -0.43 1.73
CA HIS A 58 -2.66 0.52 0.80
C HIS A 58 -1.32 0.06 0.19
N ARG A 59 -0.73 -1.03 0.72
CA ARG A 59 0.45 -1.67 0.13
C ARG A 59 0.02 -2.83 -0.77
N ALA A 60 0.43 -2.77 -2.04
CA ALA A 60 0.22 -3.86 -2.99
C ALA A 60 0.88 -5.14 -2.48
N GLN A 61 0.10 -6.23 -2.36
CA GLN A 61 0.62 -7.50 -1.86
C GLN A 61 -0.26 -8.69 -2.26
N ARG A 62 0.39 -9.85 -2.40
CA ARG A 62 -0.27 -11.15 -2.56
C ARG A 62 -0.68 -11.69 -1.21
N ILE A 63 -1.79 -12.42 -1.18
CA ILE A 63 -2.31 -13.04 0.05
C ILE A 63 -2.19 -14.55 -0.01
N ALA A 64 -1.72 -15.15 1.08
CA ALA A 64 -1.56 -16.60 1.23
C ALA A 64 -0.78 -17.26 0.08
N ASP A 65 0.27 -16.58 -0.41
CA ASP A 65 1.08 -16.98 -1.57
C ASP A 65 0.28 -17.26 -2.85
N SER A 66 -0.97 -16.79 -2.92
CA SER A 66 -1.84 -16.94 -4.08
C SER A 66 -1.50 -15.92 -5.17
N ASP A 67 -1.64 -16.32 -6.43
CA ASP A 67 -1.55 -15.41 -7.58
C ASP A 67 -2.87 -14.69 -7.88
N HIS A 68 -3.99 -15.22 -7.39
CA HIS A 68 -5.34 -14.76 -7.72
C HIS A 68 -6.03 -14.00 -6.57
N ILE A 69 -5.41 -13.85 -5.40
CA ILE A 69 -5.93 -13.05 -4.27
C ILE A 69 -4.93 -11.95 -3.94
N ARG A 70 -5.31 -10.69 -4.18
CA ARG A 70 -4.36 -9.57 -4.10
C ARG A 70 -5.01 -8.30 -3.59
N TYR A 71 -4.23 -7.52 -2.84
CA TYR A 71 -4.48 -6.09 -2.66
C TYR A 71 -3.75 -5.32 -3.76
N SER A 72 -4.45 -4.41 -4.42
CA SER A 72 -3.82 -3.50 -5.38
C SER A 72 -2.95 -2.45 -4.70
N GLY A 73 -3.21 -2.17 -3.41
CA GLY A 73 -2.67 -0.99 -2.76
C GLY A 73 -3.37 0.29 -3.22
N SER A 74 -2.91 1.41 -2.67
CA SER A 74 -3.30 2.75 -3.11
C SER A 74 -2.49 3.16 -4.35
N PRO A 75 -3.05 4.01 -5.23
CA PRO A 75 -2.35 4.48 -6.43
C PRO A 75 -1.34 5.60 -6.14
N ILE A 76 -1.42 6.23 -4.97
CA ILE A 76 -0.52 7.27 -4.48
C ILE A 76 -0.11 6.94 -3.04
N ALA A 77 0.96 7.53 -2.52
CA ALA A 77 1.29 7.38 -1.10
C ALA A 77 0.26 8.15 -0.25
N LEU A 78 -0.36 7.46 0.70
CA LEU A 78 -1.35 8.04 1.63
C LEU A 78 -0.75 8.32 3.01
N SER A 79 0.45 7.81 3.27
CA SER A 79 1.26 8.04 4.47
C SER A 79 2.75 7.87 4.17
N PHE A 80 3.62 8.46 4.99
CA PHE A 80 5.08 8.43 4.78
C PHE A 80 5.70 7.04 4.99
N ASP A 81 5.05 6.16 5.73
CA ASP A 81 5.47 4.77 5.92
C ASP A 81 5.24 3.89 4.67
N GLU A 82 4.56 4.41 3.66
CA GLU A 82 4.40 3.77 2.35
C GLU A 82 5.51 4.14 1.36
N LEU A 83 6.40 5.06 1.74
CA LEU A 83 7.54 5.44 0.91
C LEU A 83 8.50 4.27 0.69
N GLY A 84 9.17 4.29 -0.46
CA GLY A 84 10.06 3.19 -0.89
C GLY A 84 9.32 1.96 -1.43
N ARG A 85 7.99 2.01 -1.56
CA ARG A 85 7.19 0.99 -2.25
C ARG A 85 6.63 1.54 -3.56
N GLU A 86 6.73 0.75 -4.62
CA GLU A 86 6.13 1.10 -5.91
C GLU A 86 4.61 1.10 -5.80
N LYS A 87 4.01 2.15 -6.34
CA LYS A 87 2.55 2.24 -6.52
C LYS A 87 2.21 1.61 -7.85
N SER A 88 1.14 0.82 -7.90
CA SER A 88 0.76 0.11 -9.13
C SER A 88 -0.74 -0.10 -9.23
N VAL A 89 -1.19 -0.29 -10.46
CA VAL A 89 -2.48 -0.93 -10.76
C VAL A 89 -2.21 -2.28 -11.42
N PHE A 90 -3.16 -3.20 -11.34
CA PHE A 90 -2.99 -4.54 -11.91
C PHE A 90 -3.83 -4.69 -13.17
N LEU A 91 -3.17 -4.94 -14.30
CA LEU A 91 -3.81 -5.38 -15.53
C LEU A 91 -3.99 -6.89 -15.47
N LEU A 92 -5.25 -7.33 -15.56
CA LEU A 92 -5.62 -8.74 -15.53
C LEU A 92 -6.02 -9.20 -16.93
N GLU A 93 -5.42 -10.29 -17.39
CA GLU A 93 -5.73 -10.90 -18.68
C GLU A 93 -6.39 -12.27 -18.48
N PHE A 94 -7.52 -12.48 -19.18
CA PHE A 94 -8.31 -13.70 -19.11
C PHE A 94 -8.62 -14.22 -20.52
N SER A 95 -8.44 -15.52 -20.74
CA SER A 95 -9.00 -16.22 -21.91
C SER A 95 -10.25 -17.02 -21.53
N THR A 96 -10.06 -18.02 -20.67
CA THR A 96 -11.10 -18.83 -19.99
C THR A 96 -10.82 -18.98 -18.49
N ARG A 97 -9.60 -18.63 -18.08
CA ARG A 97 -9.07 -18.54 -16.72
C ARG A 97 -8.11 -17.35 -16.66
N LEU A 98 -7.68 -16.96 -15.47
CA LEU A 98 -6.64 -15.96 -15.30
C LEU A 98 -5.35 -16.43 -15.98
N GLU A 99 -4.85 -15.64 -16.94
CA GLU A 99 -3.61 -15.94 -17.66
C GLU A 99 -2.43 -15.15 -17.12
N CYS A 100 -2.65 -13.85 -16.89
CA CYS A 100 -1.59 -12.94 -16.49
C CYS A 100 -2.11 -11.87 -15.52
N VAL A 101 -1.24 -11.48 -14.60
CA VAL A 101 -1.44 -10.35 -13.68
C VAL A 101 -0.22 -9.46 -13.81
N THR A 102 -0.34 -8.38 -14.58
CA THR A 102 0.76 -7.47 -14.86
C THR A 102 0.66 -6.22 -13.97
N PRO A 103 1.66 -5.94 -13.12
CA PRO A 103 1.72 -4.67 -12.40
C PRO A 103 2.08 -3.55 -13.38
N LEU A 104 1.23 -2.52 -13.45
CA LEU A 104 1.50 -1.29 -14.15
C LEU A 104 1.91 -0.25 -13.10
N VAL A 105 3.19 0.11 -13.08
CA VAL A 105 3.76 1.07 -12.12
C VAL A 105 3.19 2.46 -12.38
N ILE A 106 2.75 3.10 -11.31
CA ILE A 106 2.26 4.48 -11.33
C ILE A 106 3.45 5.40 -11.01
N PRO A 107 3.75 6.39 -11.86
CA PRO A 107 4.79 7.38 -11.59
C PRO A 107 4.54 8.14 -10.29
N SER A 108 5.60 8.53 -9.59
CA SER A 108 5.47 9.45 -8.46
C SER A 108 5.24 10.87 -8.95
N PHE A 109 4.16 11.51 -8.49
CA PHE A 109 3.78 12.86 -8.89
C PHE A 109 4.11 13.93 -7.84
N GLN A 110 4.46 13.52 -6.62
CA GLN A 110 4.82 14.41 -5.52
C GLN A 110 6.00 13.78 -4.76
N PRO A 111 7.19 14.40 -4.78
CA PRO A 111 8.34 13.89 -4.03
C PRO A 111 8.07 14.00 -2.53
N MET A 112 8.35 12.92 -1.82
CA MET A 112 8.17 12.78 -0.37
C MET A 112 9.37 12.02 0.18
N GLN A 113 9.91 12.47 1.32
CA GLN A 113 11.01 11.80 2.00
C GLN A 113 10.78 11.79 3.51
N MET A 114 11.11 10.67 4.14
CA MET A 114 11.15 10.53 5.59
C MET A 114 12.61 10.60 6.06
N LEU A 115 12.88 11.47 7.04
CA LEU A 115 14.18 11.65 7.67
C LEU A 115 14.07 11.19 9.12
N LYS A 116 14.95 10.29 9.55
CA LYS A 116 15.00 9.80 10.94
C LYS A 116 16.41 9.92 11.48
N GLY A 117 16.53 10.29 12.75
CA GLY A 117 17.81 10.36 13.43
C GLY A 117 17.85 11.36 14.60
N ALA A 118 19.03 11.53 15.18
CA ALA A 118 19.29 12.65 16.09
C ALA A 118 19.33 13.98 15.32
N MET A 119 19.19 15.11 16.03
CA MET A 119 19.14 16.44 15.41
C MET A 119 20.31 16.71 14.43
N ALA A 120 21.54 16.37 14.82
CA ALA A 120 22.72 16.57 13.96
C ALA A 120 22.67 15.71 12.69
N GLU A 121 22.09 14.51 12.76
CA GLU A 121 21.91 13.64 11.59
C GLU A 121 20.83 14.19 10.66
N ILE A 122 19.76 14.77 11.21
CA ILE A 122 18.72 15.45 10.42
C ILE A 122 19.29 16.67 9.71
N GLU A 123 20.06 17.52 10.39
CA GLU A 123 20.73 18.67 9.78
C GLU A 123 21.63 18.24 8.62
N GLN A 124 22.40 17.16 8.81
CA GLN A 124 23.21 16.58 7.74
C GLN A 124 22.35 16.07 6.58
N GLN A 125 21.26 15.34 6.84
CA GLN A 125 20.35 14.86 5.80
C GLN A 125 19.70 16.02 5.03
N LEU A 126 19.35 17.12 5.71
CA LEU A 126 18.76 18.31 5.09
C LEU A 126 19.69 18.99 4.10
N THR A 127 21.02 18.95 4.31
CA THR A 127 21.96 19.53 3.35
C THR A 127 21.88 18.91 1.95
N ALA A 128 21.41 17.66 1.82
CA ALA A 128 21.20 17.03 0.51
C ALA A 128 20.11 17.73 -0.33
N PHE A 129 19.20 18.47 0.31
CA PHE A 129 18.10 19.17 -0.35
C PHE A 129 18.46 20.60 -0.76
N HIS A 130 19.58 21.17 -0.30
CA HIS A 130 20.02 22.50 -0.74
C HIS A 130 20.29 22.57 -2.25
N ALA A 131 20.68 21.44 -2.85
CA ALA A 131 20.94 21.32 -4.28
C ALA A 131 19.77 20.69 -5.05
N TYR A 132 18.58 20.62 -4.44
CA TYR A 132 17.41 20.05 -5.11
C TYR A 132 16.88 21.01 -6.19
N GLU A 133 16.84 20.54 -7.44
CA GLU A 133 16.42 21.31 -8.62
C GLU A 133 15.05 20.87 -9.19
N GLY A 134 14.27 20.08 -8.45
CA GLY A 134 12.98 19.60 -8.95
C GLY A 134 11.88 20.67 -8.93
N ASP A 135 10.92 20.53 -9.85
CA ASP A 135 9.83 21.50 -10.06
C ASP A 135 8.86 21.63 -8.87
N LEU A 136 8.75 20.58 -8.04
CA LEU A 136 7.87 20.53 -6.88
C LEU A 136 8.67 20.44 -5.58
N PRO A 137 8.23 21.12 -4.50
CA PRO A 137 8.86 20.99 -3.19
C PRO A 137 8.74 19.56 -2.69
N VAL A 138 9.80 19.04 -2.09
CA VAL A 138 9.77 17.73 -1.41
C VAL A 138 9.01 17.86 -0.11
N TRP A 139 8.01 17.02 0.13
CA TRP A 139 7.38 16.94 1.44
C TRP A 139 8.24 16.09 2.36
N LEU A 140 8.60 16.65 3.52
CA LEU A 140 9.44 15.99 4.49
C LEU A 140 8.62 15.59 5.71
N ASP A 141 8.84 14.37 6.16
CA ASP A 141 8.47 13.91 7.51
C ASP A 141 9.75 13.69 8.30
N ILE A 142 9.88 14.36 9.44
CA ILE A 142 11.11 14.40 10.23
C ILE A 142 10.84 13.80 11.60
N GLU A 143 11.39 12.61 11.85
CA GLU A 143 11.32 11.93 13.14
C GLU A 143 12.64 12.08 13.89
N ILE A 144 12.66 12.96 14.89
CA ILE A 144 13.84 13.20 15.73
C ILE A 144 13.84 12.24 16.92
N THR A 145 14.88 11.42 17.01
CA THR A 145 15.13 10.56 18.17
C THR A 145 15.96 11.31 19.18
N THR A 146 15.40 11.59 20.36
CA THR A 146 16.08 12.29 21.46
C THR A 146 15.76 11.63 22.79
N GLN A 147 16.72 11.67 23.73
CA GLN A 147 16.50 11.27 25.13
C GLN A 147 16.01 12.44 26.00
N GLU A 148 16.11 13.67 25.50
CA GLU A 148 15.71 14.90 26.19
C GLU A 148 14.48 15.52 25.54
N TYR A 149 13.55 16.02 26.36
CA TYR A 149 12.37 16.74 25.89
C TYR A 149 12.78 18.14 25.40
N LEU A 150 12.83 18.34 24.09
CA LEU A 150 13.20 19.61 23.47
C LEU A 150 11.93 20.40 23.12
N SER A 151 11.57 21.39 23.95
CA SER A 151 10.40 22.26 23.72
C SER A 151 10.49 23.09 22.43
N ASP A 152 11.70 23.33 21.92
CA ASP A 152 11.98 24.28 20.84
C ASP A 152 12.23 23.59 19.48
N LEU A 153 11.93 22.29 19.37
CA LEU A 153 12.22 21.47 18.18
C LEU A 153 11.67 22.07 16.88
N GLN A 154 10.40 22.45 16.87
CA GLN A 154 9.74 22.98 15.68
C GLN A 154 10.40 24.27 15.16
N ARG A 155 10.82 25.16 16.08
CA ARG A 155 11.48 26.43 15.73
C ARG A 155 12.89 26.26 15.15
N ARG A 156 13.54 25.12 15.38
CA ARG A 156 14.87 24.82 14.82
C ARG A 156 14.81 24.21 13.41
N ILE A 157 13.64 23.73 13.01
CA ILE A 157 13.40 23.10 11.70
C ILE A 157 12.90 24.12 10.67
N GLU A 158 12.15 25.14 11.12
CA GLU A 158 11.72 26.30 10.32
C GLU A 158 12.89 27.22 9.91
#